data_AF-A0A1H8QA03-F1
#
_entry.id   AF-A0A1H8QA03-F1
#
_cell.length_a   1.000
_cell.length_b   1.000
_cell.length_c   1.000
_cell.angle_alpha   90.00
_cell.angle_beta   90.00
_cell.angle_gamma   90.00
#
_symmetry.space_group_name_H-M   'P 1'
#
loop_
_entity.id
_entity.type
_entity.pdbx_description
1 polymer ?
#
loop_
_entity_poly.entity_id
_entity_poly.type
_entity_poly.pdbx_seq_one_letter_code
_entity_poly.pdbx_strand_id
1 'polypeptide(L)'
;MANWQASLLMQTLSTGSVLVLQRDKTDKSEVPTLHGGDTFYGSLPDGDPFGGTVIERHENRAIVEVNQKRYHLHRAQEHEASFDVTVELPHEFWVID
;
A
#
# COMPACT_ATOMS: atom_id res chain seq x y z
N MET A 1 8.29 4.33 15.49
CA MET A 1 7.71 4.40 14.14
C MET A 1 8.01 3.08 13.46
N ALA A 2 6.98 2.39 12.95
CA ALA A 2 7.19 1.20 12.14
C ALA A 2 7.55 1.63 10.71
N ASN A 3 8.53 0.97 10.09
CA ASN A 3 8.89 1.23 8.70
C ASN A 3 8.06 0.32 7.80
N TRP A 4 7.40 0.91 6.80
CA TRP A 4 6.65 0.20 5.79
C TRP A 4 7.35 0.28 4.45
N GLN A 5 7.37 -0.83 3.74
CA GLN A 5 7.73 -0.91 2.34
C GLN A 5 6.46 -0.84 1.50
N ALA A 6 6.48 -0.02 0.46
CA ALA A 6 5.39 0.12 -0.48
C ALA A 6 5.86 -0.29 -1.88
N SER A 7 4.94 -0.79 -2.69
CA SER A 7 5.18 -0.96 -4.12
C SER A 7 3.92 -0.53 -4.85
N LEU A 8 4.05 0.43 -5.75
CA LEU A 8 2.92 0.81 -6.60
C LEU A 8 2.91 -0.16 -7.78
N LEU A 9 1.93 -1.05 -7.80
CA LEU A 9 1.67 -1.90 -8.94
C LEU A 9 0.66 -1.20 -9.84
N MET A 10 1.15 -0.59 -10.92
CA MET A 10 0.31 -0.21 -12.06
C MET A 10 0.05 -1.44 -12.94
N GLN A 11 -0.42 -2.55 -12.35
CA GLN A 11 -0.97 -3.60 -13.19
C GLN A 11 -2.31 -3.11 -13.72
N THR A 12 -2.52 -3.29 -15.02
CA THR A 12 -3.73 -2.98 -15.78
C THR A 12 -4.94 -3.69 -15.19
N LEU A 13 -5.46 -3.16 -14.10
CA LEU A 13 -6.84 -3.38 -13.70
C LEU A 13 -7.69 -2.43 -14.51
N SER A 14 -8.89 -2.86 -14.85
CA SER A 14 -9.88 -2.02 -15.52
C SER A 14 -10.36 -0.84 -14.65
N THR A 15 -9.85 -0.71 -13.41
CA THR A 15 -10.39 0.15 -12.35
C THR A 15 -9.38 1.11 -11.68
N GLY A 16 -8.06 1.01 -11.86
CA GLY A 16 -7.12 1.99 -11.26
C GLY A 16 -5.69 1.51 -10.96
N SER A 17 -4.96 2.29 -10.14
CA SER A 17 -3.59 1.98 -9.65
C SER A 17 -3.64 1.33 -8.28
N VAL A 18 -2.88 0.26 -8.06
CA VAL A 18 -2.82 -0.44 -6.76
C VAL A 18 -1.53 -0.12 -6.02
N LEU A 19 -1.69 0.29 -4.77
CA LEU A 19 -0.63 0.41 -3.78
C LEU A 19 -0.59 -0.85 -2.92
N VAL A 20 0.53 -1.57 -2.97
CA VAL A 20 0.83 -2.70 -2.08
C VAL A 20 1.64 -2.17 -0.90
N LEU A 21 1.15 -2.39 0.31
CA LEU A 21 1.84 -2.01 1.54
C LEU A 21 2.28 -3.26 2.31
N GLN A 22 3.56 -3.32 2.64
CA GLN A 22 4.20 -4.41 3.36
C GLN A 22 4.94 -3.84 4.57
N ARG A 23 4.71 -4.37 5.76
CA ARG A 23 5.45 -3.93 6.95
C ARG A 23 6.84 -4.57 6.97
N ASP A 24 7.87 -3.83 7.39
CA ASP A 24 9.18 -4.44 7.63
C ASP A 24 9.05 -5.58 8.66
N LYS A 25 9.59 -6.73 8.25
CA LYS A 25 9.51 -8.05 8.90
C LYS A 25 9.80 -7.96 10.40
N THR A 26 8.76 -8.06 11.23
CA THR A 26 8.91 -8.21 12.69
C THR A 26 8.28 -9.50 13.22
N ASP A 27 7.18 -9.98 12.62
CA ASP A 27 6.60 -11.28 12.93
C ASP A 27 5.79 -11.83 11.73
N LYS A 28 5.85 -13.15 11.45
CA LYS A 28 5.07 -13.80 10.38
C LYS A 28 3.61 -14.07 10.79
N SER A 29 3.32 -14.04 12.09
CA SER A 29 2.01 -14.29 12.65
C SER A 29 1.17 -13.01 12.83
N GLU A 30 1.79 -11.84 12.71
CA GLU A 30 1.11 -10.56 12.80
C GLU A 30 0.54 -10.20 11.42
N VAL A 31 -0.77 -9.92 11.36
CA VAL A 31 -1.37 -9.30 10.18
C VAL A 31 -0.89 -7.85 10.17
N PRO A 32 -0.05 -7.43 9.20
CA PRO A 32 0.46 -6.08 9.17
C PRO A 32 -0.72 -5.15 8.92
N THR A 33 -1.11 -4.41 9.94
CA THR A 33 -2.19 -3.43 9.86
C THR A 33 -1.60 -2.04 9.77
N LEU A 34 -1.97 -1.31 8.72
CA LEU A 34 -1.55 0.07 8.54
C LEU A 34 -2.17 0.97 9.62
N HIS A 35 -1.40 1.91 10.19
CA HIS A 35 -1.90 2.88 11.16
C HIS A 35 -1.71 4.33 10.70
N GLY A 36 -2.57 5.23 11.19
CA GLY A 36 -2.38 6.67 10.99
C GLY A 36 -1.06 7.14 11.59
N GLY A 37 -0.29 7.91 10.83
CA GLY A 37 1.06 8.36 11.17
C GLY A 37 2.18 7.42 10.72
N ASP A 38 1.87 6.24 10.18
CA ASP A 38 2.88 5.35 9.60
C ASP A 38 3.50 5.97 8.35
N THR A 39 4.81 5.80 8.21
CA THR A 39 5.55 6.20 7.01
C THR A 39 5.89 4.99 6.18
N PHE A 40 5.75 5.11 4.87
CA PHE A 40 6.14 4.07 3.92
C PHE A 40 7.08 4.61 2.84
N TYR A 41 7.92 3.72 2.33
CA TYR A 41 8.84 4.00 1.22
C TYR A 41 8.71 2.91 0.19
N GLY A 42 8.70 3.27 -1.09
CA GLY A 42 8.48 2.32 -2.16
C GLY A 42 9.08 2.73 -3.49
N SER A 43 8.86 1.89 -4.49
CA SER A 43 9.27 2.13 -5.87
C SER A 43 8.07 2.08 -6.80
N LEU A 44 7.99 3.06 -7.68
CA LEU A 44 7.08 3.07 -8.81
C LEU A 44 7.50 1.98 -9.84
N PRO A 45 6.62 1.57 -10.77
CA PRO A 45 6.95 0.58 -11.79
C PRO A 45 8.14 0.94 -12.69
N ASP A 46 8.43 2.23 -12.87
CA ASP A 46 9.58 2.76 -13.60
C ASP A 46 10.87 2.77 -12.76
N GLY A 47 10.79 2.37 -11.49
CA GLY A 47 11.90 2.30 -10.55
C GLY A 47 12.09 3.57 -9.71
N ASP A 48 11.28 4.61 -9.94
CA ASP A 48 11.43 5.87 -9.20
C ASP A 48 11.01 5.67 -7.73
N PRO A 49 11.85 6.09 -6.76
CA PRO A 49 11.51 5.97 -5.36
C PRO A 49 10.41 6.97 -5.00
N PHE A 50 9.46 6.53 -4.18
CA PHE A 50 8.46 7.40 -3.58
C PHE A 50 8.35 7.12 -2.08
N GLY A 51 8.00 8.17 -1.32
CA GLY A 51 7.72 8.07 0.10
C GLY A 51 6.39 8.70 0.42
N GLY A 52 5.72 8.16 1.43
CA GLY A 52 4.45 8.70 1.89
C GLY A 52 4.20 8.50 3.37
N THR A 53 3.19 9.20 3.86
CA THR A 53 2.72 9.09 5.24
C THR A 53 1.23 8.81 5.22
N VAL A 54 0.79 7.90 6.08
CA VAL A 54 -0.63 7.64 6.30
C VAL A 54 -1.17 8.78 7.16
N ILE A 55 -2.12 9.53 6.62
CA ILE A 55 -2.76 10.63 7.34
C ILE A 55 -3.89 10.07 8.19
N GLU A 56 -4.75 9.25 7.59
CA GLU A 56 -5.93 8.67 8.23
C GLU A 56 -6.13 7.22 7.77
N ARG A 57 -6.65 6.38 8.68
CA ARG A 57 -7.00 4.99 8.39
C ARG A 57 -8.34 4.66 9.05
N HIS A 58 -9.25 4.11 8.25
CA HIS A 58 -10.52 3.51 8.63
C HIS A 58 -10.62 2.10 8.06
N GLU A 59 -11.44 1.22 8.61
CA GLU A 59 -11.50 -0.22 8.32
C GLU A 59 -11.27 -0.61 6.83
N ASN A 60 -11.88 0.08 5.88
CA ASN A 60 -11.73 -0.16 4.43
C ASN A 60 -11.30 1.07 3.61
N ARG A 61 -10.89 2.17 4.27
CA ARG A 61 -10.48 3.42 3.61
C ARG A 61 -9.21 3.96 4.26
N ALA A 62 -8.34 4.58 3.48
CA ALA A 62 -7.19 5.28 4.01
C ALA A 62 -6.96 6.58 3.24
N ILE A 63 -6.31 7.54 3.89
CA ILE A 63 -5.78 8.73 3.24
C ILE A 63 -4.28 8.70 3.42
N VAL A 64 -3.55 8.72 2.32
CA VAL A 64 -2.09 8.81 2.33
C VAL A 64 -1.65 10.10 1.67
N GLU A 65 -0.57 10.68 2.17
CA GLU A 65 0.10 11.81 1.54
C GLU A 65 1.40 11.33 0.92
N VAL A 66 1.53 11.51 -0.40
CA VAL A 66 2.72 11.19 -1.18
C VAL A 66 3.11 12.45 -1.95
N ASN A 67 4.36 12.90 -1.81
CA ASN A 67 4.86 14.10 -2.48
C ASN A 67 3.93 15.33 -2.31
N GLN A 68 3.44 15.57 -1.09
CA GLN A 68 2.51 16.67 -0.74
C GLN A 68 1.13 16.60 -1.43
N LYS A 69 0.79 15.47 -2.06
CA LYS A 69 -0.54 15.19 -2.61
C LYS A 69 -1.22 14.12 -1.78
N ARG A 70 -2.51 14.31 -1.52
CA ARG A 70 -3.33 13.35 -0.77
C ARG A 70 -4.07 12.43 -1.72
N TYR A 71 -4.01 11.14 -1.42
CA TYR A 71 -4.67 10.09 -2.15
C TYR A 71 -5.65 9.38 -1.23
N HIS A 72 -6.89 9.23 -1.70
CA HIS A 72 -7.88 8.39 -1.05
C HIS A 72 -7.69 6.97 -1.54
N LEU A 73 -7.66 6.06 -0.59
CA LEU A 73 -7.47 4.64 -0.85
C LEU A 73 -8.69 3.88 -0.36
N HIS A 74 -9.06 2.84 -1.08
CA HIS A 74 -9.92 1.77 -0.56
C HIS A 74 -9.17 0.45 -0.51
N ARG A 75 -9.55 -0.40 0.44
CA ARG A 75 -8.98 -1.75 0.53
C ARG A 75 -9.39 -2.53 -0.72
N ALA A 76 -8.41 -3.09 -1.44
CA ALA A 76 -8.68 -3.84 -2.66
C ALA A 76 -9.53 -5.07 -2.36
N GLN A 77 -10.51 -5.34 -3.22
CA GLN A 77 -11.30 -6.58 -3.18
C GLN A 77 -10.55 -7.72 -3.87
N GLU A 78 -10.86 -8.98 -3.53
CA GLU A 78 -10.18 -10.16 -4.09
C GLU A 78 -10.18 -10.20 -5.64
N HIS A 79 -11.19 -9.64 -6.29
CA HIS A 79 -11.29 -9.59 -7.75
C HIS A 79 -10.54 -8.41 -8.40
N GLU A 80 -10.26 -7.35 -7.63
CA GLU A 80 -9.36 -6.27 -8.02
C GLU A 80 -7.91 -6.68 -7.82
N ALA A 81 -7.70 -7.78 -7.10
CA ALA A 81 -6.42 -8.30 -6.69
C ALA A 81 -5.95 -9.51 -7.50
N SER A 82 -6.06 -9.44 -8.83
CA SER A 82 -5.47 -10.47 -9.70
C SER A 82 -3.98 -10.20 -9.89
N PHE A 83 -3.20 -10.40 -8.82
CA PHE A 83 -1.78 -10.05 -8.81
C PHE A 83 -0.89 -11.27 -9.00
N ASP A 84 0.02 -11.19 -9.97
CA ASP A 84 1.10 -12.15 -10.20
C ASP A 84 2.36 -11.71 -9.43
N VAL A 85 2.20 -11.52 -8.12
CA VAL A 85 3.34 -11.20 -7.23
C VAL A 85 3.54 -12.37 -6.30
N THR A 86 4.73 -12.95 -6.34
CA THR A 86 5.23 -13.89 -5.35
C THR A 86 5.47 -13.14 -4.02
N VAL A 87 4.42 -12.59 -3.41
CA VAL A 87 4.56 -11.90 -2.11
C VAL A 87 4.73 -12.97 -1.04
N GLU A 88 5.97 -13.20 -0.64
CA GLU A 88 6.30 -14.19 0.40
C GLU A 88 5.94 -13.72 1.82
N LEU A 89 5.48 -12.47 1.97
CA LEU A 89 5.22 -11.81 3.25
C LEU A 89 3.77 -11.32 3.35
N PRO A 90 3.21 -11.20 4.57
CA PRO A 90 1.92 -10.54 4.78
C PRO A 90 1.92 -9.11 4.23
N HIS A 91 0.84 -8.72 3.56
CA HIS A 91 0.71 -7.44 2.86
C HIS A 91 -0.75 -6.96 2.88
N GLU A 92 -0.96 -5.66 2.74
CA GLU A 92 -2.26 -5.06 2.47
C GLU A 92 -2.30 -4.48 1.05
N PHE A 93 -3.39 -4.72 0.34
CA PHE A 93 -3.65 -4.14 -0.97
C PHE A 93 -4.63 -2.97 -0.85
N TRP A 94 -4.24 -1.85 -1.44
CA TRP A 94 -4.99 -0.61 -1.44
C TRP A 94 -5.08 -0.07 -2.87
N VAL A 95 -6.27 0.37 -3.28
CA VAL A 95 -6.49 0.97 -4.60
C VAL A 95 -6.64 2.47 -4.43
N ILE A 96 -5.99 3.24 -5.30
CA ILE A 96 -6.15 4.70 -5.35
C ILE A 96 -7.47 5.03 -6.05
N ASP A 97 -8.35 5.77 -5.38
CA ASP A 97 -9.60 6.32 -5.96
C ASP A 97 -9.34 7.46 -6.97
#